data_AF-A0A5F8GE20-F1
#
_entry.id   AF-A0A5F8GE20-F1
#
_cell.length_a   1.000
_cell.length_b   1.000
_cell.length_c   1.000
_cell.angle_alpha   90.00
_cell.angle_beta   90.00
_cell.angle_gamma   90.00
#
_symmetry.space_group_name_H-M   'P 1'
#
loop_
_entity.id
_entity.type
_entity.pdbx_description
1 polymer ?
#
loop_
_entity_poly.entity_id
_entity_poly.type
_entity_poly.pdbx_seq_one_letter_code
_entity_poly.pdbx_strand_id
1 'polypeptide(L)'
;MALNKSMHARNRYKDKPPDFAYLASKYPDFKQHVQINLTGRVSLNFKDPEAVRALTCTLLKEDFGLSIDIPLERLIPTVPLRLNYIHWVEDLIGPWDPARSALRRGIDIGWAIRRDTKKSKHN
;
A
#
# COMPACT_ATOMS: atom_id res chain seq x y z
N MET A 1 4.67 -6.07 16.40
CA MET A 1 4.30 -7.40 15.87
C MET A 1 5.20 -7.69 14.68
N ALA A 2 6.11 -8.67 14.80
CA ALA A 2 6.98 -9.05 13.70
C ALA A 2 6.17 -9.90 12.70
N LEU A 3 5.61 -9.25 11.69
CA LEU A 3 4.92 -9.88 10.56
C LEU A 3 5.88 -10.57 9.57
N ASN A 4 7.21 -10.51 9.81
CA ASN A 4 8.20 -10.89 8.80
C ASN A 4 8.25 -12.40 8.46
N LYS A 5 7.88 -13.28 9.40
CA LYS A 5 7.95 -14.74 9.19
C LYS A 5 6.98 -15.21 8.11
N SER A 6 5.88 -14.48 7.89
CA SER A 6 4.83 -14.85 6.93
C SER A 6 4.87 -14.00 5.66
N MET A 7 5.87 -13.12 5.50
CA MET A 7 6.02 -12.33 4.28
C MET A 7 6.73 -13.13 3.21
N HIS A 8 6.20 -13.00 1.99
CA HIS A 8 6.74 -13.65 0.81
C HIS A 8 8.20 -13.25 0.59
N ALA A 9 9.07 -14.17 0.15
CA ALA A 9 10.50 -13.92 -0.01
C ALA A 9 10.83 -12.76 -0.96
N ARG A 10 10.02 -12.56 -2.01
CA ARG A 10 10.13 -11.44 -2.96
C ARG A 10 9.50 -10.13 -2.48
N ASN A 11 8.85 -10.12 -1.31
CA ASN A 11 8.23 -8.90 -0.80
C ASN A 11 9.30 -7.93 -0.31
N ARG A 12 9.38 -6.75 -0.95
CA ARG A 12 10.36 -5.70 -0.64
C ARG A 12 10.38 -5.27 0.83
N TYR A 13 9.24 -5.39 1.53
CA TYR A 13 9.10 -4.95 2.92
C TYR A 13 9.46 -6.04 3.94
N LYS A 14 9.82 -7.25 3.50
CA LYS A 14 10.11 -8.38 4.39
C LYS A 14 11.28 -8.09 5.32
N ASP A 15 12.40 -7.67 4.74
CA ASP A 15 13.64 -7.39 5.46
C ASP A 15 13.88 -5.89 5.64
N LYS A 16 13.16 -5.06 4.89
CA LYS A 16 13.27 -3.59 4.87
C LYS A 16 11.92 -2.97 5.20
N PRO A 17 11.54 -2.86 6.49
CA PRO A 17 10.32 -2.18 6.88
C PRO A 17 10.39 -0.69 6.46
N PRO A 18 9.23 -0.04 6.21
CA PRO A 18 9.22 1.38 5.87
C PRO A 18 9.86 2.26 6.94
N ASP A 19 10.74 3.17 6.50
CA ASP A 19 11.32 4.19 7.36
C ASP A 19 10.38 5.40 7.46
N PHE A 20 9.62 5.48 8.54
CA PHE A 20 8.67 6.58 8.75
C PHE A 20 9.34 7.94 8.93
N ALA A 21 10.58 8.00 9.43
CA ALA A 21 11.28 9.26 9.58
C ALA A 21 11.68 9.81 8.20
N TYR A 22 12.22 8.94 7.33
CA TYR A 22 12.52 9.29 5.95
C TYR A 22 11.24 9.74 5.20
N LEU A 23 10.17 8.95 5.28
CA LEU A 23 8.90 9.29 4.60
C LEU A 23 8.31 10.62 5.12
N ALA A 24 8.32 10.85 6.43
CA ALA A 24 7.82 12.09 7.02
C ALA A 24 8.68 13.31 6.65
N SER A 25 9.97 13.13 6.35
CA SER A 25 10.83 14.23 5.88
C SER A 25 10.50 14.64 4.44
N LYS A 26 10.09 13.69 3.60
CA LYS A 26 9.85 13.89 2.16
C LYS A 26 8.39 14.24 1.83
N TYR A 27 7.45 13.76 2.62
CA TYR A 27 6.01 13.90 2.38
C TYR A 27 5.34 14.65 3.54
N PRO A 28 5.10 15.97 3.39
CA PRO A 28 4.43 16.78 4.42
C PRO A 28 3.05 16.23 4.81
N ASP A 29 2.29 15.73 3.83
CA ASP A 29 0.97 15.14 4.05
C ASP A 29 1.02 13.89 4.92
N PHE A 30 2.14 13.15 4.93
CA PHE A 30 2.34 12.02 5.83
C PHE A 30 2.88 12.47 7.19
N LYS A 31 3.72 13.52 7.21
CA LYS A 31 4.34 14.07 8.41
C LYS A 31 3.31 14.48 9.48
N GLN A 32 2.17 15.02 9.07
CA GLN A 32 1.11 15.43 9.99
C GLN A 32 0.46 14.28 10.76
N HIS A 33 0.59 13.04 10.27
CA HIS A 33 -0.04 11.85 10.87
C HIS A 33 0.93 10.98 11.69
N VAL A 34 2.22 11.31 11.72
CA VAL A 34 3.21 10.58 12.52
C VAL A 34 3.43 11.24 13.88
N GLN A 35 3.81 10.43 14.86
CA GLN A 35 4.10 10.86 16.23
C GLN A 35 5.52 10.47 16.61
N ILE A 36 6.12 11.19 17.55
CA ILE A 36 7.42 10.82 18.11
C ILE A 36 7.17 10.08 19.42
N ASN A 37 7.58 8.83 19.50
CA ASN A 37 7.49 8.04 20.72
C ASN A 37 8.48 8.56 21.78
N LEU A 38 8.29 8.16 23.04
CA LEU A 38 9.18 8.46 24.16
C LEU A 38 10.66 8.07 23.92
N THR A 39 10.91 7.15 22.99
CA THR A 39 12.25 6.71 22.58
C THR A 39 12.84 7.54 21.43
N GLY A 40 12.19 8.63 21.03
CA GLY A 40 12.62 9.50 19.91
C GLY A 40 12.35 8.93 18.53
N ARG A 41 11.73 7.74 18.42
CA ARG A 41 11.41 7.12 17.12
C ARG A 41 10.08 7.64 16.57
N VAL A 42 10.07 7.93 15.28
CA VAL A 42 8.84 8.25 14.53
C VAL A 42 7.97 7.00 14.44
N SER A 43 6.72 7.13 14.84
CA SER A 43 5.72 6.07 14.87
C SER A 43 4.41 6.54 14.26
N LEU A 44 3.52 5.59 13.96
CA LEU A 44 2.22 5.85 13.36
C LEU A 44 1.13 5.19 14.21
N ASN A 45 0.02 5.89 14.41
CA ASN A 45 -1.16 5.29 15.04
C ASN A 45 -1.96 4.47 14.01
N PHE A 46 -1.78 3.16 13.99
CA PHE A 46 -2.50 2.27 13.07
C PHE A 46 -4.02 2.14 13.33
N LYS A 47 -4.54 2.75 14.40
CA LYS A 47 -5.99 2.82 14.66
C LYS A 47 -6.64 4.03 13.99
N ASP A 48 -5.85 5.03 13.58
CA ASP A 48 -6.34 6.20 12.88
C ASP A 48 -6.42 5.91 11.37
N PRO A 49 -7.63 5.88 10.79
CA PRO A 49 -7.80 5.64 9.35
C PRO A 49 -7.06 6.67 8.49
N GLU A 50 -6.97 7.93 8.91
CA GLU A 50 -6.28 8.96 8.12
C GLU A 50 -4.77 8.69 8.06
N ALA A 51 -4.19 8.33 9.20
CA ALA A 51 -2.78 7.95 9.30
C ALA A 51 -2.45 6.72 8.43
N VAL A 52 -3.31 5.69 8.48
CA VAL A 52 -3.13 4.48 7.65
C VAL A 52 -3.30 4.78 6.17
N ARG A 53 -4.27 5.62 5.79
CA ARG A 53 -4.46 6.08 4.41
C ARG A 53 -3.24 6.83 3.91
N ALA A 54 -2.75 7.80 4.68
CA ALA A 54 -1.58 8.59 4.33
C ALA A 54 -0.34 7.70 4.15
N LEU A 55 -0.15 6.71 5.03
CA LEU A 55 0.92 5.71 4.88
C LEU A 55 0.78 4.94 3.57
N THR A 56 -0.40 4.38 3.29
CA THR A 56 -0.64 3.57 2.08
C THR A 56 -0.40 4.38 0.81
N CYS A 57 -0.94 5.60 0.71
CA CYS A 57 -0.72 6.47 -0.44
C CYS A 57 0.76 6.85 -0.60
N THR A 58 1.44 7.15 0.50
CA THR A 58 2.86 7.50 0.49
C THR A 58 3.74 6.34 0.04
N LEU A 59 3.48 5.13 0.54
CA LEU A 59 4.20 3.93 0.11
C LEU A 59 4.00 3.64 -1.38
N LEU A 60 2.76 3.70 -1.86
CA LEU A 60 2.48 3.48 -3.29
C LEU A 60 3.18 4.50 -4.19
N LYS A 61 3.25 5.76 -3.73
CA LYS A 61 3.93 6.83 -4.46
C LYS A 61 5.46 6.67 -4.44
N GLU A 62 6.06 6.46 -3.28
CA GLU A 62 7.51 6.36 -3.12
C GLU A 62 8.08 5.09 -3.78
N ASP A 63 7.43 3.95 -3.55
CA ASP A 63 7.99 2.65 -3.88
C ASP A 63 7.55 2.12 -5.25
N PHE A 64 6.40 2.58 -5.76
CA PHE A 64 5.80 2.10 -7.03
C PHE A 64 5.47 3.22 -8.02
N GLY A 65 5.64 4.50 -7.65
CA GLY A 65 5.26 5.63 -8.50
C GLY A 65 3.76 5.79 -8.73
N LEU A 66 2.92 5.14 -7.90
CA LEU A 66 1.46 5.14 -8.05
C LEU A 66 0.84 6.20 -7.14
N SER A 67 0.17 7.18 -7.73
CA SER A 67 -0.64 8.16 -7.00
C SER A 67 -2.10 7.74 -7.03
N ILE A 68 -2.65 7.45 -5.85
CA ILE A 68 -4.06 7.06 -5.70
C ILE A 68 -4.72 7.90 -4.62
N ASP A 69 -6.04 8.03 -4.74
CA ASP A 69 -6.88 8.63 -3.72
C ASP A 69 -7.82 7.54 -3.15
N ILE A 70 -7.85 7.42 -1.82
CA ILE A 70 -8.62 6.41 -1.12
C ILE A 70 -9.62 7.12 -0.18
N PRO A 71 -10.93 6.94 -0.38
CA PRO A 71 -11.94 7.48 0.53
C PRO A 71 -11.88 6.78 1.91
N LEU A 72 -12.10 7.54 2.99
CA LEU A 72 -12.03 7.02 4.37
C LEU A 72 -13.19 6.08 4.70
N GLU A 73 -14.29 6.15 3.97
CA GLU A 73 -15.48 5.32 4.12
C GLU A 73 -15.28 3.90 3.59
N ARG A 74 -14.08 3.59 3.08
CA ARG A 74 -13.72 2.30 2.50
C ARG A 74 -12.55 1.67 3.24
N LEU A 75 -12.38 0.37 3.01
CA LEU A 75 -11.23 -0.37 3.53
C LEU A 75 -9.94 0.19 2.94
N ILE A 76 -9.05 0.67 3.79
CA ILE A 76 -7.71 1.12 3.39
C ILE A 76 -6.81 -0.12 3.30
N PRO A 77 -6.27 -0.46 2.11
CA PRO A 77 -5.43 -1.63 1.96
C PRO A 77 -4.05 -1.39 2.57
N THR A 78 -3.50 -2.42 3.24
CA THR A 78 -2.09 -2.42 3.67
C THR A 78 -1.21 -2.97 2.56
N VAL A 79 -0.29 -2.14 2.04
CA VAL A 79 0.55 -2.49 0.89
C VAL A 79 1.34 -3.80 1.08
N PRO A 80 2.00 -4.07 2.23
CA PRO A 80 2.79 -5.29 2.39
C PRO A 80 1.95 -6.57 2.27
N LEU A 81 0.71 -6.56 2.78
CA LEU A 81 -0.18 -7.73 2.72
C LEU A 81 -0.68 -7.98 1.30
N ARG A 82 -1.02 -6.92 0.55
CA ARG A 82 -1.44 -7.05 -0.85
C ARG A 82 -0.31 -7.55 -1.76
N LEU A 83 0.93 -7.12 -1.52
CA LEU A 83 2.09 -7.64 -2.24
C LEU A 83 2.37 -9.12 -1.96
N ASN A 84 2.17 -9.59 -0.72
CA ASN A 84 2.27 -11.02 -0.44
C ASN A 84 1.32 -11.84 -1.31
N TYR A 85 0.07 -11.38 -1.47
CA TYR A 85 -0.90 -12.05 -2.31
C TYR A 85 -0.51 -12.03 -3.79
N ILE A 86 -0.05 -10.88 -4.31
CA ILE A 86 0.41 -10.77 -5.69
C ILE A 86 1.57 -11.74 -5.96
N HIS A 87 2.58 -11.79 -5.09
CA HIS A 87 3.70 -12.71 -5.27
C HIS A 87 3.29 -14.18 -5.16
N TRP A 88 2.34 -14.49 -4.28
CA TRP A 88 1.79 -15.84 -4.21
C TRP A 88 1.07 -16.23 -5.51
N VAL A 89 0.29 -15.32 -6.11
CA VAL A 89 -0.34 -15.54 -7.41
C VAL A 89 0.70 -15.72 -8.52
N GLU A 90 1.81 -14.97 -8.50
CA GLU A 90 2.93 -15.17 -9.44
C GLU A 90 3.52 -16.58 -9.36
N ASP A 91 3.65 -17.14 -8.14
CA ASP A 91 4.15 -18.50 -7.96
C ASP A 91 3.18 -19.54 -8.53
N LEU A 92 1.86 -19.33 -8.36
CA LEU A 92 0.83 -20.25 -8.86
C LEU A 92 0.80 -20.31 -10.39
N ILE A 93 0.91 -19.17 -11.06
CA ILE A 93 0.85 -19.07 -12.52
C ILE A 93 2.23 -19.30 -13.18
N GLY A 94 3.28 -19.46 -12.38
CA GLY A 94 4.64 -19.70 -12.81
C GLY A 94 5.41 -18.44 -13.23
N PRO A 95 6.73 -18.56 -13.46
CA PRO A 95 7.59 -17.45 -13.86
C PRO A 95 7.18 -16.91 -15.24
N TRP A 96 7.43 -15.62 -15.46
CA TRP A 96 7.24 -14.99 -16.76
C TRP A 96 8.40 -15.39 -17.69
N ASP A 97 8.07 -15.99 -18.83
CA ASP A 97 9.04 -16.38 -19.87
C ASP A 97 8.87 -15.46 -21.09
N PRO A 98 9.78 -14.51 -21.36
CA PRO A 98 9.67 -13.58 -22.47
C PRO A 98 9.46 -14.26 -23.84
N ALA A 99 9.99 -15.47 -24.02
CA ALA A 99 9.94 -16.18 -25.30
C ALA A 99 8.59 -16.90 -25.55
N ARG A 100 7.81 -17.15 -24.49
CA ARG A 100 6.54 -17.92 -24.54
C ARG A 100 5.35 -17.15 -23.96
N SER A 101 5.55 -15.94 -23.47
CA SER A 101 4.56 -15.26 -22.65
C SER A 101 3.38 -14.74 -23.46
N ALA A 102 2.27 -15.44 -23.34
CA ALA A 102 0.95 -14.88 -23.59
C ALA A 102 0.61 -13.83 -22.52
N LEU A 103 -0.22 -12.84 -22.90
CA LEU A 103 -0.81 -11.89 -21.98
C LEU A 103 -1.53 -12.62 -20.83
N ARG A 104 -1.11 -12.38 -19.59
CA ARG A 104 -1.78 -12.90 -18.38
C ARG A 104 -3.05 -12.10 -18.11
N ARG A 105 -4.17 -12.79 -17.90
CA ARG A 105 -5.46 -12.17 -17.57
C ARG A 105 -5.91 -12.66 -16.20
N GLY A 106 -6.29 -11.74 -15.34
CA GLY A 106 -6.78 -12.02 -13.99
C GLY A 106 -8.10 -11.28 -13.74
N ILE A 107 -8.89 -11.81 -12.81
CA ILE A 107 -10.13 -11.20 -12.34
C ILE A 107 -9.95 -10.93 -10.85
N ASP A 108 -10.14 -9.68 -10.43
CA ASP A 108 -10.15 -9.30 -9.02
C ASP A 108 -11.59 -9.06 -8.56
N ILE A 109 -12.08 -9.93 -7.68
CA ILE A 109 -13.46 -9.89 -7.16
C ILE A 109 -13.46 -9.07 -5.88
N GLY A 110 -14.19 -7.94 -5.88
CA GLY A 110 -14.31 -7.07 -4.71
C GLY A 110 -13.40 -5.84 -4.70
N TRP A 111 -12.82 -5.46 -5.85
CA TRP A 111 -11.99 -4.24 -6.08
C TRP A 111 -12.75 -2.90 -5.91
N ALA A 112 -13.71 -2.79 -5.00
CA ALA A 112 -14.56 -1.62 -4.90
C ALA A 112 -13.86 -0.42 -4.23
N ILE A 113 -13.03 0.31 -4.99
CA ILE A 113 -12.83 1.76 -4.80
C ILE A 113 -13.84 2.44 -5.73
N ARG A 114 -14.97 2.90 -5.18
CA ARG A 114 -15.98 3.61 -5.98
C ARG A 114 -15.35 4.91 -6.46
N ARG A 115 -15.19 5.09 -7.78
CA ARG A 115 -14.97 6.43 -8.34
C ARG A 115 -16.20 7.25 -7.97
N ASP A 116 -16.03 8.31 -7.20
CA ASP A 116 -17.08 9.32 -7.08
C ASP A 116 -17.24 9.98 -8.45
N THR A 117 -18.18 9.47 -9.24
CA THR A 117 -18.82 10.28 -10.27
C THR A 117 -19.56 11.39 -9.52
N LYS A 118 -18.95 12.57 -9.42
CA LYS A 118 -19.67 13.79 -9.05
C LYS A 118 -20.92 13.86 -9.93
N LYS A 119 -22.09 13.63 -9.37
CA LYS A 119 -23.36 13.99 -10.02
C LYS A 119 -23.32 15.51 -10.16
N SER A 120 -23.07 15.98 -11.38
CA SER A 120 -23.36 17.35 -11.76
C SER A 120 -24.84 17.59 -11.49
N LYS A 121 -25.14 18.31 -10.40
CA LYS A 121 -26.45 18.95 -10.25
C LYS A 121 -26.43 20.13 -11.21
N HIS A 122 -27.02 19.94 -12.39
CA HIS A 122 -27.43 21.07 -13.20
C HIS A 122 -28.50 21.82 -12.41
N ASN A 123 -28.23 23.11 -12.21
CA ASN A 123 -29.17 24.11 -11.72
C ASN A 123 -29.81 24.80 -12.92
#